data_AF-A0A1I6VMR7-F1
#
_entry.id   AF-A0A1I6VMR7-F1
#
_cell.length_a   1.000
_cell.length_b   1.000
_cell.length_c   1.000
_cell.angle_alpha   90.00
_cell.angle_beta   90.00
_cell.angle_gamma   90.00
#
_symmetry.space_group_name_H-M   'P 1'
#
loop_
_entity.id
_entity.type
_entity.pdbx_description
1 polymer ?
#
loop_
_entity_poly.entity_id
_entity_poly.type
_entity_poly.pdbx_seq_one_letter_code
_entity_poly.pdbx_strand_id
1 'polypeptide(L)'
;MTEDQDALFSSVDALLRQADPLPAPEERLRLREAGGLARTAVAAALGVSAQTVAAWESGARDPQGERRAGYARLLAGLAERYPPPPPPSSTPAPDPEHTPATPAAPTAGVPEQQQHSPAGPAPDDRRDPARTMAYEPDRDRSGRLVTGPPEPCVLCGQPAGHRAAGRPQHCNATCAPGLPLHPAPAAPRSPAPSPSDARPARPAAAREETAGAIARNVAAALEDNGGDVDAALTALVKRAIPDAMALLNSTRVGSTYDFTNYLSTDDVPILKKPGRNDPDLIWEGRPKWRNTGAERGPARTVTALDANGAYLSALKTHLPIGTLRHAATGEYDRKRSGLYLITPPAWEHDDLPSPLGNREEPGPLWVTDPTLRLLIRLSGPRYGLCDPPVIHESWTSGSSEGLLERFRREMATARDAAIEAGDTVTLEYVKAMYAKFVSTIGESSANREMRRPDWMHIIRSQAFANLWLKAWKAYGAGLTVVRVTGTDELHLIGDWRGVFTEGRRLTDMKLKDEYRIGGR
;
A
#
# COMPACT_ATOMS: atom_id res chain seq x y z
N MET A 1 14.38 -1.39 31.59
CA MET A 1 15.71 -1.20 30.98
C MET A 1 16.25 0.07 31.61
N THR A 2 17.51 0.05 32.05
CA THR A 2 18.15 1.20 32.71
C THR A 2 18.72 2.16 31.68
N GLU A 3 18.89 3.43 32.04
CA GLU A 3 19.41 4.46 31.13
C GLU A 3 20.81 4.12 30.58
N ASP A 4 21.64 3.40 31.36
CA ASP A 4 22.92 2.82 30.92
C ASP A 4 22.79 1.84 29.73
N GLN A 5 21.68 1.08 29.65
CA GLN A 5 21.46 0.15 28.53
C GLN A 5 21.14 0.90 27.26
N ASP A 6 20.30 1.95 27.33
CA ASP A 6 19.93 2.75 26.17
C ASP A 6 21.14 3.57 25.65
N ALA A 7 21.99 4.08 26.55
CA ALA A 7 23.27 4.70 26.20
C ALA A 7 24.23 3.73 25.50
N LEU A 8 24.34 2.49 26.01
CA LEU A 8 25.15 1.43 25.41
C LEU A 8 24.66 1.06 24.01
N PHE A 9 23.35 0.86 23.82
CA PHE A 9 22.78 0.56 22.49
C PHE A 9 22.98 1.72 21.50
N SER A 10 22.81 2.97 21.93
CA SER A 10 23.08 4.14 21.08
C SER A 10 24.55 4.24 20.65
N SER A 11 25.49 3.86 21.53
CA SER A 11 26.92 3.77 21.23
C SER A 11 27.25 2.65 20.24
N VAL A 12 26.67 1.46 20.43
CA VAL A 12 26.79 0.32 19.50
C VAL A 12 26.23 0.67 18.11
N ASP A 13 25.05 1.29 18.05
CA ASP A 13 24.46 1.77 16.80
C ASP A 13 25.33 2.83 16.12
N ALA A 14 26.03 3.68 16.89
CA ALA A 14 26.97 4.65 16.34
C ALA A 14 28.22 4.00 15.73
N LEU A 15 28.72 2.92 16.31
CA LEU A 15 29.83 2.12 15.78
C LEU A 15 29.42 1.35 14.52
N LEU A 16 28.25 0.70 14.52
CA LEU A 16 27.73 -0.01 13.34
C LEU A 16 27.55 0.95 12.14
N ARG A 17 27.04 2.16 12.37
CA ARG A 17 26.94 3.22 11.34
C ARG A 17 28.28 3.73 10.80
N GLN A 18 29.40 3.50 11.50
CA GLN A 18 30.75 3.82 11.00
C GLN A 18 31.33 2.68 10.16
N ALA A 19 30.91 1.43 10.41
CA ALA A 19 31.43 0.24 9.74
C ALA A 19 30.97 0.07 8.29
N ASP A 20 29.84 0.67 7.88
CA ASP A 20 29.37 0.62 6.50
C ASP A 20 30.36 1.34 5.55
N PRO A 21 30.92 0.65 4.53
CA PRO A 21 31.84 1.25 3.58
C PRO A 21 31.08 2.15 2.59
N LEU A 22 31.55 3.39 2.44
CA LEU A 22 31.07 4.26 1.37
C LEU A 22 31.56 3.76 0.01
N PRO A 23 30.79 3.96 -1.08
CA PRO A 23 31.27 3.74 -2.45
C PRO A 23 32.59 4.49 -2.74
N ALA A 24 33.37 3.99 -3.70
CA ALA A 24 34.61 4.64 -4.14
C ALA A 24 34.35 6.09 -4.60
N PRO A 25 35.29 7.05 -4.43
CA PRO A 25 35.03 8.47 -4.69
C PRO A 25 34.46 8.79 -6.08
N GLU A 26 34.98 8.11 -7.11
CA GLU A 26 34.50 8.21 -8.50
C GLU A 26 33.03 7.76 -8.66
N GLU A 27 32.60 6.75 -7.93
CA GLU A 27 31.20 6.31 -7.91
C GLU A 27 30.31 7.32 -7.20
N ARG A 28 30.80 7.99 -6.14
CA ARG A 28 30.08 9.10 -5.48
C ARG A 28 29.80 10.23 -6.45
N LEU A 29 30.81 10.57 -7.27
CA LEU A 29 30.74 11.56 -8.32
C LEU A 29 29.73 11.16 -9.41
N ARG A 30 29.88 9.95 -9.98
CA ARG A 30 28.99 9.39 -11.01
C ARG A 30 27.53 9.41 -10.56
N LEU A 31 27.26 8.96 -9.34
CA LEU A 31 25.90 8.89 -8.79
C LEU A 31 25.26 10.26 -8.61
N ARG A 32 26.02 11.26 -8.13
CA ARG A 32 25.54 12.64 -8.03
C ARG A 32 25.17 13.20 -9.41
N GLU A 33 26.02 12.97 -10.41
CA GLU A 33 25.85 13.53 -11.76
C GLU A 33 24.76 12.82 -12.56
N ALA A 34 24.62 11.50 -12.42
CA ALA A 34 23.48 10.74 -12.95
C ALA A 34 22.14 11.22 -12.34
N GLY A 35 22.14 11.60 -11.06
CA GLY A 35 21.00 12.25 -10.40
C GLY A 35 20.77 13.72 -10.76
N GLY A 36 21.60 14.34 -11.61
CA GLY A 36 21.50 15.76 -11.98
C GLY A 36 21.74 16.74 -10.81
N LEU A 37 22.34 16.29 -9.71
CA LEU A 37 22.46 17.08 -8.48
C LEU A 37 23.71 17.97 -8.51
N ALA A 38 23.54 19.28 -8.29
CA ALA A 38 24.67 20.17 -8.04
C ALA A 38 25.28 19.91 -6.64
N ARG A 39 26.61 20.04 -6.51
CA ARG A 39 27.31 19.93 -5.21
C ARG A 39 26.75 20.87 -4.15
N THR A 40 26.27 22.04 -4.55
CA THR A 40 25.60 23.03 -3.67
C THR A 40 24.28 22.51 -3.08
N ALA A 41 23.49 21.76 -3.85
CA ALA A 41 22.24 21.15 -3.37
C ALA A 41 22.51 20.02 -2.36
N VAL A 42 23.49 19.16 -2.65
CA VAL A 42 23.96 18.11 -1.72
C VAL A 42 24.51 18.73 -0.44
N ALA A 43 25.30 19.81 -0.56
CA ALA A 43 25.89 20.51 0.56
C ALA A 43 24.83 21.18 1.46
N ALA A 44 23.82 21.82 0.87
CA ALA A 44 22.69 22.41 1.60
C ALA A 44 21.88 21.33 2.36
N ALA A 45 21.59 20.19 1.74
CA ALA A 45 20.87 19.09 2.37
C ALA A 45 21.62 18.43 3.55
N LEU A 46 22.96 18.54 3.59
CA LEU A 46 23.82 17.92 4.60
C LEU A 46 24.47 18.96 5.57
N GLY A 47 24.08 20.24 5.45
CA GLY A 47 24.58 21.32 6.29
C GLY A 47 26.10 21.53 6.21
N VAL A 48 26.69 21.39 5.02
CA VAL A 48 28.14 21.57 4.75
C VAL A 48 28.37 22.54 3.59
N SER A 49 29.64 22.83 3.25
CA SER A 49 30.00 23.62 2.06
C SER A 49 30.12 22.74 0.81
N ALA A 50 29.88 23.31 -0.37
CA ALA A 50 30.06 22.60 -1.65
C ALA A 50 31.51 22.12 -1.87
N GLN A 51 32.49 22.83 -1.31
CA GLN A 51 33.91 22.42 -1.29
C GLN A 51 34.13 21.17 -0.42
N THR A 52 33.35 21.01 0.66
CA THR A 52 33.41 19.81 1.53
C THR A 52 32.89 18.59 0.78
N VAL A 53 31.78 18.73 0.04
CA VAL A 53 31.26 17.67 -0.84
C VAL A 53 32.24 17.34 -1.97
N ALA A 54 32.89 18.34 -2.56
CA ALA A 54 33.95 18.12 -3.55
C ALA A 54 35.15 17.31 -2.98
N ALA A 55 35.55 17.56 -1.72
CA ALA A 55 36.60 16.80 -1.05
C ALA A 55 36.18 15.35 -0.73
N TRP A 56 34.88 15.08 -0.55
CA TRP A 56 34.34 13.72 -0.41
C TRP A 56 34.26 12.97 -1.74
N GLU A 57 33.99 13.66 -2.85
CA GLU A 57 33.96 13.11 -4.21
C GLU A 57 35.36 12.87 -4.79
N SER A 58 36.38 13.61 -4.34
CA SER A 58 37.78 13.39 -4.75
C SER A 58 38.55 12.43 -3.84
N GLY A 59 37.94 11.95 -2.74
CA GLY A 59 38.62 11.11 -1.75
C GLY A 59 39.63 11.86 -0.85
N ALA A 60 39.78 13.17 -1.01
CA ALA A 60 40.69 13.99 -0.20
C ALA A 60 40.27 14.08 1.29
N ARG A 61 39.02 13.77 1.61
CA ARG A 61 38.48 13.63 2.97
C ARG A 61 37.25 12.73 2.93
N ASP A 62 37.03 11.91 3.96
CA ASP A 62 35.75 11.20 4.13
C ASP A 62 34.81 11.90 5.13
N PRO A 63 33.48 11.85 4.93
CA PRO A 63 32.51 12.34 5.90
C PRO A 63 32.49 11.47 7.17
N GLN A 64 32.15 12.09 8.29
CA GLN A 64 32.15 11.49 9.63
C GLN A 64 30.79 11.68 10.32
N GLY A 65 30.50 10.81 11.29
CA GLY A 65 29.29 10.88 12.13
C GLY A 65 27.98 10.92 11.34
N GLU A 66 27.02 11.73 11.81
CA GLU A 66 25.69 11.87 11.19
C GLU A 66 25.74 12.29 9.72
N ARG A 67 26.74 13.10 9.33
CA ARG A 67 26.95 13.54 7.94
C ARG A 67 27.37 12.39 7.04
N ARG A 68 28.13 11.41 7.58
CA ARG A 68 28.44 10.15 6.87
C ARG A 68 27.17 9.36 6.61
N ALA A 69 26.31 9.20 7.62
CA ALA A 69 25.06 8.46 7.49
C ALA A 69 24.10 9.12 6.49
N GLY A 70 23.94 10.45 6.55
CA GLY A 70 23.14 11.20 5.58
C GLY A 70 23.66 11.08 4.13
N TYR A 71 24.98 11.20 3.95
CA TYR A 71 25.61 11.07 2.63
C TYR A 71 25.58 9.63 2.09
N ALA A 72 25.81 8.63 2.94
CA ALA A 72 25.67 7.21 2.58
C ALA A 72 24.25 6.89 2.10
N ARG A 73 23.22 7.38 2.81
CA ARG A 73 21.81 7.20 2.45
C ARG A 73 21.47 7.86 1.12
N LEU A 74 22.01 9.06 0.85
CA LEU A 74 21.86 9.74 -0.44
C LEU A 74 22.49 8.92 -1.58
N LEU A 75 23.73 8.44 -1.39
CA LEU A 75 24.43 7.65 -2.39
C LEU A 75 23.75 6.31 -2.65
N ALA A 76 23.26 5.61 -1.62
CA ALA A 76 22.50 4.37 -1.78
C ALA A 76 21.22 4.58 -2.61
N GLY A 77 20.44 5.63 -2.32
CA GLY A 77 19.24 5.97 -3.08
C GLY A 77 19.50 6.45 -4.51
N LEU A 78 20.70 6.97 -4.80
CA LEU A 78 21.15 7.25 -6.16
C LEU A 78 21.61 5.98 -6.88
N ALA A 79 22.30 5.06 -6.20
CA ALA A 79 22.78 3.80 -6.79
C ALA A 79 21.64 2.88 -7.23
N GLU A 80 20.56 2.83 -6.45
CA GLU A 80 19.33 2.10 -6.81
C GLU A 80 18.67 2.65 -8.10
N ARG A 81 18.73 3.97 -8.30
CA ARG A 81 18.11 4.66 -9.46
C ARG A 81 19.00 4.69 -10.69
N TYR A 82 20.31 4.69 -10.49
CA TYR A 82 21.33 4.84 -11.52
C TYR A 82 22.39 3.73 -11.39
N PRO A 83 22.03 2.45 -11.55
CA PRO A 83 22.98 1.34 -11.44
C PRO A 83 24.15 1.52 -12.43
N PRO A 84 25.35 1.02 -12.11
CA PRO A 84 26.48 1.08 -13.02
C PRO A 84 26.19 0.29 -14.30
N PRO A 85 26.68 0.75 -15.47
CA PRO A 85 26.60 -0.05 -16.69
C PRO A 85 27.38 -1.37 -16.50
N PRO A 86 26.91 -2.49 -17.08
CA PRO A 86 27.66 -3.75 -17.03
C PRO A 86 29.05 -3.55 -17.67
N PRO A 87 30.11 -4.16 -17.10
CA PRO A 87 31.44 -4.01 -17.67
C PRO A 87 31.47 -4.56 -19.11
N PRO A 88 32.24 -3.94 -20.02
CA PRO A 88 32.41 -4.48 -21.36
C PRO A 88 33.06 -5.86 -21.26
N SER A 89 32.43 -6.87 -21.86
CA SER A 89 32.97 -8.23 -21.89
C SER A 89 34.36 -8.24 -22.52
N SER A 90 35.35 -8.75 -21.81
CA SER A 90 36.74 -8.84 -22.25
C SER A 90 36.90 -9.83 -23.40
N THR A 91 37.04 -9.30 -24.61
CA THR A 91 37.50 -10.06 -25.79
C THR A 91 38.97 -10.48 -25.60
N PRO A 92 39.35 -11.75 -25.84
CA PRO A 92 40.74 -12.17 -25.87
C PRO A 92 41.45 -11.77 -27.19
N ALA A 93 42.76 -11.60 -27.14
CA ALA A 93 43.68 -11.35 -28.26
C ALA A 93 44.93 -12.23 -28.11
N PRO A 94 45.87 -12.36 -29.09
CA PRO A 94 45.96 -11.77 -30.45
C PRO A 94 45.91 -12.88 -31.54
N ASP A 95 46.16 -12.73 -32.86
CA ASP A 95 47.22 -12.11 -33.69
C ASP A 95 46.78 -12.13 -35.20
N PRO A 96 47.49 -11.55 -36.20
CA PRO A 96 48.19 -10.26 -36.26
C PRO A 96 47.84 -9.44 -37.56
N GLU A 97 48.54 -8.32 -37.80
CA GLU A 97 48.67 -7.57 -39.07
C GLU A 97 47.43 -6.94 -39.77
N HIS A 98 47.20 -5.63 -39.58
CA HIS A 98 47.58 -4.58 -40.56
C HIS A 98 47.22 -3.15 -40.08
N THR A 99 48.17 -2.23 -40.15
CA THR A 99 48.04 -0.77 -39.93
C THR A 99 48.04 -0.01 -41.27
N PRO A 100 47.87 1.34 -41.32
CA PRO A 100 46.91 2.21 -40.63
C PRO A 100 46.25 3.24 -41.60
N ALA A 101 45.23 4.02 -41.16
CA ALA A 101 44.98 5.36 -41.70
C ALA A 101 44.08 6.25 -40.81
N THR A 102 44.59 7.43 -40.46
CA THR A 102 43.91 8.65 -39.93
C THR A 102 44.30 9.75 -40.94
N PRO A 103 43.49 10.78 -41.32
CA PRO A 103 42.86 11.78 -40.43
C PRO A 103 41.51 12.34 -40.98
N ALA A 104 40.92 13.50 -40.65
CA ALA A 104 41.20 14.62 -39.73
C ALA A 104 39.87 15.33 -39.35
N ALA A 105 39.87 16.17 -38.30
CA ALA A 105 38.90 17.26 -38.14
C ALA A 105 39.38 18.53 -38.88
N PRO A 106 38.48 19.41 -39.37
CA PRO A 106 38.24 20.71 -38.70
C PRO A 106 36.80 21.29 -38.90
N THR A 107 36.43 22.53 -38.52
CA THR A 107 36.55 23.29 -37.24
C THR A 107 35.72 24.61 -37.35
N ALA A 108 34.93 24.94 -36.32
CA ALA A 108 34.29 26.26 -36.05
C ALA A 108 33.18 26.80 -37.00
N GLY A 109 32.30 27.66 -36.45
CA GLY A 109 31.29 28.40 -37.23
C GLY A 109 30.05 28.89 -36.46
N VAL A 110 30.22 29.88 -35.58
CA VAL A 110 29.15 30.74 -34.99
C VAL A 110 29.54 32.17 -35.46
N PRO A 111 28.64 33.06 -35.95
CA PRO A 111 27.72 33.79 -35.07
C PRO A 111 26.44 34.48 -35.66
N GLU A 112 25.73 35.18 -34.76
CA GLU A 112 25.02 36.47 -34.91
C GLU A 112 23.75 36.68 -35.77
N GLN A 113 22.63 36.88 -35.05
CA GLN A 113 21.64 37.99 -35.10
C GLN A 113 21.17 38.65 -36.44
N GLN A 114 19.85 38.88 -36.58
CA GLN A 114 19.15 40.20 -36.51
C GLN A 114 17.64 40.08 -36.90
N GLN A 115 16.67 40.57 -36.09
CA GLN A 115 15.85 41.82 -36.23
C GLN A 115 14.91 41.90 -37.48
N HIS A 116 13.70 42.51 -37.52
CA HIS A 116 12.70 43.07 -36.58
C HIS A 116 11.34 43.25 -37.33
N SER A 117 10.21 43.51 -36.62
CA SER A 117 8.82 43.68 -37.17
C SER A 117 8.51 45.09 -37.76
N PRO A 118 7.28 45.37 -38.28
CA PRO A 118 6.21 46.00 -37.43
C PRO A 118 4.70 45.78 -37.79
N ALA A 119 3.84 46.29 -36.90
CA ALA A 119 2.34 46.51 -36.80
C ALA A 119 1.44 46.54 -38.07
N GLY A 120 0.08 46.46 -38.03
CA GLY A 120 -1.02 46.45 -37.02
C GLY A 120 -2.38 46.73 -37.75
N PRO A 121 -3.58 47.00 -37.15
CA PRO A 121 -4.06 46.98 -35.75
C PRO A 121 -5.33 46.07 -35.52
N ALA A 122 -5.99 46.16 -34.35
CA ALA A 122 -7.14 45.34 -33.90
C ALA A 122 -8.54 45.93 -34.23
N PRO A 123 -9.63 45.21 -33.91
CA PRO A 123 -10.34 45.53 -32.65
C PRO A 123 -10.68 44.32 -31.74
N ASP A 124 -11.08 44.63 -30.50
CA ASP A 124 -11.30 43.74 -29.36
C ASP A 124 -12.80 43.53 -29.07
N ASP A 125 -13.22 42.30 -28.75
CA ASP A 125 -14.19 42.07 -27.65
C ASP A 125 -14.18 40.61 -27.12
N ARG A 126 -13.41 40.40 -26.05
CA ARG A 126 -13.73 39.57 -24.86
C ARG A 126 -14.30 38.14 -25.04
N ARG A 127 -13.44 37.14 -24.80
CA ARG A 127 -13.81 35.90 -24.06
C ARG A 127 -12.62 35.32 -23.28
N ASP A 128 -12.92 34.72 -22.13
CA ASP A 128 -11.96 34.11 -21.20
C ASP A 128 -10.97 33.13 -21.86
N PRO A 129 -9.64 33.23 -21.58
CA PRO A 129 -8.70 32.16 -21.87
C PRO A 129 -8.82 31.07 -20.81
N ALA A 130 -9.84 30.21 -20.95
CA ALA A 130 -9.85 28.92 -20.29
C ALA A 130 -8.54 28.18 -20.65
N ARG A 131 -7.81 27.77 -19.62
CA ARG A 131 -6.41 27.31 -19.70
C ARG A 131 -6.30 25.98 -20.47
N THR A 132 -6.20 26.06 -21.80
CA THR A 132 -6.00 24.91 -22.68
C THR A 132 -4.71 24.16 -22.29
N MET A 133 -4.86 22.99 -21.67
CA MET A 133 -3.73 22.09 -21.42
C MET A 133 -3.29 21.44 -22.73
N ALA A 134 -2.48 22.16 -23.50
CA ALA A 134 -1.71 21.58 -24.60
C ALA A 134 -0.63 20.67 -23.97
N TYR A 135 -0.88 19.36 -23.96
CA TYR A 135 0.16 18.38 -23.67
C TYR A 135 1.13 18.30 -24.85
N GLU A 136 2.43 18.35 -24.58
CA GLU A 136 3.42 18.14 -25.64
C GLU A 136 3.31 16.70 -26.19
N PRO A 137 3.28 16.52 -27.52
CA PRO A 137 3.26 15.20 -28.13
C PRO A 137 4.61 14.50 -27.98
N ASP A 138 4.56 13.17 -27.82
CA ASP A 138 5.73 12.32 -27.67
C ASP A 138 6.64 12.46 -28.90
N ARG A 139 7.96 12.57 -28.66
CA ARG A 139 8.99 12.61 -29.69
C ARG A 139 9.91 11.41 -29.57
N ASP A 140 10.35 10.88 -30.71
CA ASP A 140 11.37 9.84 -30.75
C ASP A 140 12.78 10.39 -30.46
N ARG A 141 13.78 9.50 -30.45
CA ARG A 141 15.18 9.84 -30.19
C ARG A 141 15.80 10.80 -31.24
N SER A 142 15.15 11.00 -32.39
CA SER A 142 15.52 11.98 -33.42
C SER A 142 14.76 13.30 -33.32
N GLY A 143 13.90 13.46 -32.31
CA GLY A 143 13.06 14.65 -32.10
C GLY A 143 11.80 14.70 -32.96
N ARG A 144 11.50 13.65 -33.72
CA ARG A 144 10.33 13.55 -34.60
C ARG A 144 9.11 13.09 -33.82
N LEU A 145 7.92 13.61 -34.17
CA LEU A 145 6.66 13.24 -33.52
C LEU A 145 6.39 11.73 -33.67
N VAL A 146 6.08 11.07 -32.56
CA VAL A 146 5.64 9.67 -32.55
C VAL A 146 4.24 9.60 -33.15
N THR A 147 4.17 9.05 -34.37
CA THR A 147 2.91 8.71 -35.04
C THR A 147 2.64 7.22 -35.01
N GLY A 148 1.35 6.85 -35.00
CA GLY A 148 0.87 5.48 -35.07
C GLY A 148 -0.40 5.35 -35.90
N PRO A 149 -0.91 4.12 -36.09
CA PRO A 149 -2.26 3.93 -36.65
C PRO A 149 -3.28 4.70 -35.81
N PRO A 150 -4.32 5.29 -36.43
CA PRO A 150 -5.21 6.23 -35.74
C PRO A 150 -6.09 5.51 -34.70
N GLU A 151 -5.77 5.69 -33.43
CA GLU A 151 -6.48 5.12 -32.28
C GLU A 151 -7.43 6.16 -31.63
N PRO A 152 -8.48 5.75 -30.90
CA PRO A 152 -9.40 6.71 -30.27
C PRO A 152 -8.70 7.65 -29.28
N CYS A 153 -8.82 8.96 -29.52
CA CYS A 153 -8.25 10.00 -28.66
C CYS A 153 -8.81 9.89 -27.23
N VAL A 154 -7.95 9.89 -26.21
CA VAL A 154 -8.38 9.77 -24.80
C VAL A 154 -9.16 10.98 -24.26
N LEU A 155 -9.25 12.07 -25.02
CA LEU A 155 -9.98 13.29 -24.66
C LEU A 155 -11.33 13.45 -25.40
N CYS A 156 -11.43 13.04 -26.66
CA CYS A 156 -12.63 13.24 -27.50
C CYS A 156 -13.15 12.00 -28.23
N GLY A 157 -12.47 10.85 -28.12
CA GLY A 157 -12.86 9.59 -28.77
C GLY A 157 -12.63 9.52 -30.29
N GLN A 158 -12.37 10.64 -30.97
CA GLN A 158 -12.10 10.66 -32.40
C GLN A 158 -10.71 10.08 -32.73
N PRO A 159 -10.50 9.49 -33.93
CA PRO A 159 -9.23 8.87 -34.27
C PRO A 159 -8.06 9.88 -34.24
N ALA A 160 -6.97 9.52 -33.58
CA ALA A 160 -5.78 10.34 -33.40
C ALA A 160 -4.52 9.55 -33.79
N GLY A 161 -3.73 10.13 -34.69
CA GLY A 161 -2.48 9.53 -35.17
C GLY A 161 -1.23 9.85 -34.33
N HIS A 162 -1.35 10.64 -33.26
CA HIS A 162 -0.24 11.05 -32.39
C HIS A 162 -0.41 10.50 -30.97
N ARG A 163 0.69 10.49 -30.20
CA ARG A 163 0.67 10.14 -28.78
C ARG A 163 1.20 11.29 -27.92
N ALA A 164 0.71 11.37 -26.69
CA ALA A 164 1.28 12.19 -25.63
C ALA A 164 1.22 11.40 -24.31
N ALA A 165 2.35 11.29 -23.62
CA ALA A 165 2.56 10.40 -22.47
C ALA A 165 2.12 8.94 -22.76
N GLY A 166 2.41 8.44 -23.96
CA GLY A 166 2.08 7.11 -24.45
C GLY A 166 0.61 6.90 -24.87
N ARG A 167 -0.27 7.88 -24.68
CA ARG A 167 -1.73 7.77 -24.96
C ARG A 167 -2.12 8.43 -26.28
N PRO A 168 -3.04 7.86 -27.09
CA PRO A 168 -3.51 8.48 -28.33
C PRO A 168 -4.19 9.82 -28.07
N GLN A 169 -3.68 10.89 -28.69
CA GLN A 169 -4.16 12.27 -28.54
C GLN A 169 -3.89 13.06 -29.83
N HIS A 170 -4.67 14.10 -30.11
CA HIS A 170 -4.40 15.01 -31.23
C HIS A 170 -3.25 15.96 -30.91
N CYS A 171 -2.45 16.33 -31.92
CA CYS A 171 -1.55 17.48 -31.79
C CYS A 171 -2.33 18.76 -32.12
N ASN A 172 -2.12 19.80 -31.31
CA ASN A 172 -2.77 21.12 -31.37
C ASN A 172 -4.28 21.19 -31.02
N ALA A 173 -4.76 22.43 -30.86
CA ALA A 173 -5.92 22.82 -30.05
C ALA A 173 -7.32 22.48 -30.61
N THR A 174 -7.45 21.57 -31.57
CA THR A 174 -8.74 21.13 -32.15
C THR A 174 -9.42 20.01 -31.35
N CYS A 175 -8.88 19.62 -30.20
CA CYS A 175 -9.49 18.62 -29.31
C CYS A 175 -10.63 19.25 -28.47
N ALA A 176 -11.79 19.47 -29.08
CA ALA A 176 -12.98 19.97 -28.41
C ALA A 176 -13.81 18.82 -27.77
N PRO A 177 -14.12 18.86 -26.47
CA PRO A 177 -15.08 17.93 -25.86
C PRO A 177 -16.51 18.24 -26.33
N GLY A 178 -17.30 17.20 -26.66
CA GLY A 178 -18.77 17.31 -26.63
C GLY A 178 -19.53 17.44 -27.96
N LEU A 179 -18.97 17.05 -29.12
CA LEU A 179 -19.79 16.84 -30.32
C LEU A 179 -20.42 15.43 -30.31
N PRO A 180 -21.69 15.27 -30.74
CA PRO A 180 -22.42 14.02 -30.63
C PRO A 180 -21.84 12.92 -31.52
N LEU A 181 -21.75 11.71 -30.98
CA LEU A 181 -21.36 10.51 -31.71
C LEU A 181 -22.44 10.15 -32.74
N HIS A 182 -22.11 10.24 -34.03
CA HIS A 182 -22.88 9.52 -35.05
C HIS A 182 -22.61 8.01 -34.89
N PRO A 183 -23.65 7.15 -34.85
CA PRO A 183 -23.45 5.71 -34.74
C PRO A 183 -22.86 5.16 -36.05
N ALA A 184 -21.61 4.70 -35.99
CA ALA A 184 -21.02 3.94 -37.08
C ALA A 184 -21.75 2.59 -37.24
N PRO A 185 -22.01 2.12 -38.48
CA PRO A 185 -22.70 0.84 -38.69
C PRO A 185 -21.86 -0.33 -38.18
N ALA A 186 -22.53 -1.34 -37.62
CA ALA A 186 -21.87 -2.49 -37.02
C ALA A 186 -21.13 -3.33 -38.08
N ALA A 187 -19.80 -3.30 -38.03
CA ALA A 187 -18.97 -4.23 -38.80
C ALA A 187 -19.12 -5.67 -38.27
N PRO A 188 -19.09 -6.69 -39.14
CA PRO A 188 -19.25 -8.09 -38.73
C PRO A 188 -18.06 -8.55 -37.87
N ARG A 189 -18.35 -9.44 -36.91
CA ARG A 189 -17.34 -9.99 -35.99
C ARG A 189 -16.40 -10.95 -36.71
N SER A 190 -15.14 -10.57 -36.86
CA SER A 190 -14.06 -11.52 -37.19
C SER A 190 -13.80 -12.48 -36.01
N PRO A 191 -13.44 -13.75 -36.27
CA PRO A 191 -13.16 -14.73 -35.23
C PRO A 191 -11.89 -14.41 -34.43
N ALA A 192 -11.83 -14.90 -33.20
CA ALA A 192 -10.70 -14.66 -32.29
C ALA A 192 -9.39 -15.31 -32.80
N PRO A 193 -8.23 -14.67 -32.61
CA PRO A 193 -6.94 -15.27 -32.94
C PRO A 193 -6.59 -16.40 -31.97
N SER A 194 -6.11 -17.52 -32.52
CA SER A 194 -5.63 -18.68 -31.76
C SER A 194 -4.36 -18.36 -30.96
N PRO A 195 -4.10 -19.04 -29.82
CA PRO A 195 -2.97 -18.74 -28.95
C PRO A 195 -1.67 -19.39 -29.47
N SER A 196 -0.99 -18.73 -30.40
CA SER A 196 0.40 -19.05 -30.74
C SER A 196 1.14 -17.85 -31.30
N ASP A 197 1.59 -16.95 -30.41
CA ASP A 197 2.86 -16.25 -30.60
C ASP A 197 3.48 -15.93 -29.24
N ALA A 198 4.62 -16.55 -28.95
CA ALA A 198 5.23 -16.55 -27.63
C ALA A 198 6.06 -15.28 -27.39
N ARG A 199 5.52 -14.34 -26.61
CA ARG A 199 6.33 -13.34 -25.90
C ARG A 199 7.14 -14.07 -24.81
N PRO A 200 8.45 -13.79 -24.61
CA PRO A 200 9.30 -14.60 -23.75
C PRO A 200 8.77 -14.71 -22.31
N ALA A 201 8.49 -15.95 -21.90
CA ALA A 201 7.84 -16.26 -20.64
C ALA A 201 8.81 -16.10 -19.46
N ARG A 202 8.73 -14.97 -18.76
CA ARG A 202 9.35 -14.76 -17.44
C ARG A 202 8.40 -14.62 -16.21
N PRO A 203 7.05 -14.75 -16.29
CA PRO A 203 6.20 -14.64 -15.10
C PRO A 203 5.80 -15.97 -14.43
N ALA A 204 6.19 -17.13 -14.95
CA ALA A 204 5.78 -18.45 -14.40
C ALA A 204 6.61 -18.84 -13.17
N ALA A 205 7.94 -18.95 -13.31
CA ALA A 205 8.84 -19.40 -12.25
C ALA A 205 8.72 -18.60 -10.95
N ALA A 206 8.65 -17.26 -11.02
CA ALA A 206 8.48 -16.41 -9.84
C ALA A 206 7.10 -16.56 -9.15
N ARG A 207 6.08 -17.09 -9.85
CA ARG A 207 4.77 -17.41 -9.25
C ARG A 207 4.81 -18.76 -8.54
N GLU A 208 5.49 -19.76 -9.11
CA GLU A 208 5.76 -21.05 -8.48
C GLU A 208 6.64 -20.89 -7.22
N GLU A 209 7.60 -19.97 -7.26
CA GLU A 209 8.43 -19.62 -6.09
C GLU A 209 7.61 -18.97 -4.96
N THR A 210 6.54 -18.22 -5.27
CA THR A 210 5.62 -17.72 -4.23
C THR A 210 4.77 -18.84 -3.63
N ALA A 211 4.22 -19.71 -4.49
CA ALA A 211 3.32 -20.78 -4.08
C ALA A 211 4.04 -21.79 -3.18
N GLY A 212 3.37 -22.24 -2.11
CA GLY A 212 3.93 -23.23 -1.18
C GLY A 212 5.12 -22.73 -0.33
N ALA A 213 5.45 -21.44 -0.34
CA ALA A 213 6.54 -20.89 0.49
C ALA A 213 6.35 -21.19 2.00
N ILE A 214 5.11 -21.13 2.48
CA ILE A 214 4.75 -21.49 3.87
C ILE A 214 5.07 -22.96 4.15
N ALA A 215 4.67 -23.88 3.26
CA ALA A 215 4.93 -25.31 3.43
C ALA A 215 6.43 -25.64 3.37
N ARG A 216 7.20 -24.98 2.49
CA ARG A 216 8.67 -25.12 2.45
C ARG A 216 9.34 -24.60 3.72
N ASN A 217 8.89 -23.47 4.26
CA ASN A 217 9.40 -22.93 5.52
C ASN A 217 9.13 -23.89 6.69
N VAL A 218 7.94 -24.49 6.75
CA VAL A 218 7.57 -25.47 7.79
C VAL A 218 8.40 -26.75 7.65
N ALA A 219 8.54 -27.30 6.43
CA ALA A 219 9.35 -28.48 6.18
C ALA A 219 10.82 -28.27 6.56
N ALA A 220 11.42 -27.15 6.14
CA ALA A 220 12.80 -26.80 6.50
C ALA A 220 12.98 -26.61 8.01
N ALA A 221 12.04 -25.94 8.68
CA ALA A 221 12.11 -25.77 10.13
C ALA A 221 11.96 -27.09 10.91
N LEU A 222 11.17 -28.05 10.41
CA LEU A 222 11.09 -29.39 10.99
C LEU A 222 12.40 -30.17 10.76
N GLU A 223 12.99 -30.09 9.57
CA GLU A 223 14.29 -30.71 9.24
C GLU A 223 15.43 -30.14 10.10
N ASP A 224 15.55 -28.81 10.17
CA ASP A 224 16.55 -28.08 10.98
C ASP A 224 16.49 -28.41 12.48
N ASN A 225 15.30 -28.83 12.98
CA ASN A 225 15.07 -29.19 14.37
C ASN A 225 14.89 -30.72 14.57
N GLY A 226 15.31 -31.55 13.61
CA GLY A 226 15.31 -33.01 13.74
C GLY A 226 13.94 -33.66 13.91
N GLY A 227 12.88 -32.99 13.46
CA GLY A 227 11.48 -33.40 13.63
C GLY A 227 10.81 -32.92 14.92
N ASP A 228 11.51 -32.16 15.78
CA ASP A 228 10.90 -31.57 16.98
C ASP A 228 9.89 -30.46 16.59
N VAL A 229 8.61 -30.79 16.77
CA VAL A 229 7.44 -29.96 16.47
C VAL A 229 7.44 -28.63 17.26
N ASP A 230 7.79 -28.66 18.54
CA ASP A 230 7.73 -27.49 19.42
C ASP A 230 8.94 -26.57 19.20
N ALA A 231 10.12 -27.14 18.95
CA ALA A 231 11.31 -26.39 18.57
C ALA A 231 11.14 -25.74 17.18
N ALA A 232 10.65 -26.50 16.19
CA ALA A 232 10.36 -25.98 14.85
C ALA A 232 9.32 -24.86 14.89
N LEU A 233 8.20 -25.05 15.61
CA LEU A 233 7.19 -23.99 15.78
C LEU A 233 7.78 -22.77 16.49
N THR A 234 8.63 -22.95 17.50
CA THR A 234 9.32 -21.84 18.19
C THR A 234 10.24 -21.06 17.24
N ALA A 235 10.97 -21.74 16.35
CA ALA A 235 11.81 -21.10 15.33
C ALA A 235 10.96 -20.34 14.30
N LEU A 236 9.91 -20.97 13.76
CA LEU A 236 8.95 -20.38 12.83
C LEU A 236 8.26 -19.14 13.41
N VAL A 237 7.81 -19.19 14.66
CA VAL A 237 7.17 -18.05 15.33
C VAL A 237 8.15 -16.88 15.51
N LYS A 238 9.45 -17.13 15.74
CA LYS A 238 10.48 -16.07 15.76
C LYS A 238 10.66 -15.44 14.37
N ARG A 239 10.64 -16.26 13.31
CA ARG A 239 10.86 -15.85 11.91
C ARG A 239 9.61 -15.34 11.18
N ALA A 240 8.43 -15.43 11.79
CA ALA A 240 7.14 -15.08 11.19
C ALA A 240 7.01 -13.64 10.66
N ILE A 241 7.77 -12.65 11.17
CA ILE A 241 7.77 -11.28 10.62
C ILE A 241 8.56 -11.23 9.29
N PRO A 242 9.87 -11.56 9.24
CA PRO A 242 10.60 -11.57 7.98
C PRO A 242 10.01 -12.56 6.95
N ASP A 243 9.49 -13.71 7.37
CA ASP A 243 8.80 -14.63 6.46
C ASP A 243 7.51 -14.02 5.88
N ALA A 244 6.74 -13.25 6.67
CA ALA A 244 5.57 -12.53 6.17
C ALA A 244 5.94 -11.39 5.21
N MET A 245 7.03 -10.66 5.47
CA MET A 245 7.53 -9.63 4.56
C MET A 245 8.08 -10.23 3.26
N ALA A 246 8.81 -11.36 3.33
CA ALA A 246 9.26 -12.10 2.16
C ALA A 246 8.09 -12.64 1.32
N LEU A 247 7.04 -13.16 1.96
CA LEU A 247 5.81 -13.58 1.29
C LEU A 247 5.09 -12.37 0.66
N LEU A 248 4.99 -11.22 1.34
CA LEU A 248 4.43 -10.01 0.76
C LEU A 248 5.23 -9.56 -0.48
N ASN A 249 6.56 -9.49 -0.38
CA ASN A 249 7.44 -9.07 -1.47
C ASN A 249 7.37 -10.01 -2.68
N SER A 250 7.36 -11.34 -2.48
CA SER A 250 7.15 -12.30 -3.58
C SER A 250 5.75 -12.18 -4.20
N THR A 251 4.70 -11.91 -3.40
CA THR A 251 3.36 -11.70 -3.95
C THR A 251 3.25 -10.44 -4.82
N ARG A 252 4.09 -9.42 -4.61
CA ARG A 252 4.18 -8.19 -5.42
C ARG A 252 4.80 -8.39 -6.80
N VAL A 253 5.55 -9.48 -7.03
CA VAL A 253 6.22 -9.71 -8.34
C VAL A 253 5.18 -9.86 -9.44
N GLY A 254 5.15 -8.89 -10.36
CA GLY A 254 4.15 -8.80 -11.44
C GLY A 254 2.82 -8.14 -11.05
N SER A 255 2.73 -7.50 -9.88
CA SER A 255 1.59 -6.63 -9.50
C SER A 255 1.52 -5.39 -10.39
N THR A 256 0.30 -4.93 -10.69
CA THR A 256 0.06 -3.63 -11.35
C THR A 256 0.21 -2.44 -10.38
N TYR A 257 0.14 -2.69 -9.08
CA TYR A 257 0.23 -1.68 -8.03
C TYR A 257 1.55 -1.80 -7.29
N ASP A 258 2.29 -0.70 -7.23
CA ASP A 258 3.38 -0.48 -6.29
C ASP A 258 2.96 0.57 -5.25
N PHE A 259 3.43 0.42 -4.01
CA PHE A 259 2.97 1.20 -2.86
C PHE A 259 4.12 1.68 -2.00
N THR A 260 3.91 2.77 -1.26
CA THR A 260 4.94 3.33 -0.39
C THR A 260 5.06 2.49 0.90
N ASN A 261 6.24 1.93 1.18
CA ASN A 261 6.48 1.15 2.40
C ASN A 261 6.53 2.00 3.69
N TYR A 262 6.86 3.28 3.59
CA TYR A 262 7.01 4.16 4.76
C TYR A 262 6.13 5.40 4.61
N LEU A 263 5.27 5.62 5.59
CA LEU A 263 4.56 6.88 5.78
C LEU A 263 5.24 7.67 6.89
N SER A 264 5.61 8.93 6.61
CA SER A 264 6.09 9.86 7.62
C SER A 264 4.91 10.29 8.50
N THR A 265 5.04 10.07 9.81
CA THR A 265 4.05 10.56 10.81
C THR A 265 4.14 12.07 11.03
N ASP A 266 5.22 12.72 10.59
CA ASP A 266 5.32 14.17 10.61
C ASP A 266 4.59 14.81 9.41
N ASP A 267 4.45 14.08 8.30
CA ASP A 267 3.64 14.49 7.13
C ASP A 267 2.14 14.32 7.39
N VAL A 268 1.75 13.41 8.29
CA VAL A 268 0.36 13.10 8.66
C VAL A 268 0.23 13.14 10.19
N PRO A 269 0.15 14.33 10.82
CA PRO A 269 0.27 14.48 12.27
C PRO A 269 -0.76 13.69 13.09
N ILE A 270 -1.93 13.41 12.52
CA ILE A 270 -3.01 12.65 13.18
C ILE A 270 -2.71 11.14 13.33
N LEU A 271 -1.63 10.65 12.71
CA LEU A 271 -1.08 9.30 12.95
C LEU A 271 0.04 9.29 14.00
N LYS A 272 0.51 10.46 14.45
CA LYS A 272 1.51 10.56 15.50
C LYS A 272 0.81 10.41 16.85
N LYS A 273 1.29 9.46 17.65
CA LYS A 273 0.76 9.25 18.99
C LYS A 273 0.99 10.50 19.87
N PRO A 274 -0.02 11.07 20.55
CA PRO A 274 0.16 12.31 21.34
C PRO A 274 1.21 12.19 22.45
N GLY A 275 1.26 11.03 23.09
CA GLY A 275 2.24 10.69 24.12
C GLY A 275 2.27 9.18 24.38
N ARG A 276 3.28 8.71 25.13
CA ARG A 276 3.55 7.28 25.32
C ARG A 276 2.34 6.51 25.86
N ASN A 277 1.62 7.10 26.81
CA ASN A 277 0.51 6.47 27.54
C ASN A 277 -0.88 6.90 27.01
N ASP A 278 -0.94 7.90 26.14
CA ASP A 278 -2.20 8.42 25.60
C ASP A 278 -2.83 7.42 24.61
N PRO A 279 -4.14 7.51 24.31
CA PRO A 279 -4.73 6.78 23.21
C PRO A 279 -4.23 7.31 21.85
N ASP A 280 -4.33 6.47 20.81
CA ASP A 280 -4.15 6.91 19.44
C ASP A 280 -5.32 7.83 19.04
N LEU A 281 -5.08 8.85 18.21
CA LEU A 281 -6.12 9.77 17.75
C LEU A 281 -7.13 9.11 16.78
N ILE A 282 -6.78 7.97 16.20
CA ILE A 282 -7.61 7.24 15.23
C ILE A 282 -8.54 6.28 15.97
N TRP A 283 -9.85 6.54 15.87
CA TRP A 283 -10.88 5.68 16.44
C TRP A 283 -11.19 4.49 15.53
N GLU A 284 -10.71 3.31 15.91
CA GLU A 284 -10.90 2.07 15.15
C GLU A 284 -12.32 1.48 15.24
N GLY A 285 -13.15 1.91 16.21
CA GLY A 285 -14.50 1.38 16.39
C GLY A 285 -14.59 0.02 17.10
N ARG A 286 -13.63 -0.29 17.99
CA ARG A 286 -13.51 -1.61 18.64
C ARG A 286 -14.78 -2.03 19.41
N PRO A 287 -15.40 -3.19 19.08
CA PRO A 287 -16.58 -3.68 19.79
C PRO A 287 -16.31 -4.04 21.25
N LYS A 288 -17.17 -3.53 22.13
CA LYS A 288 -17.25 -3.85 23.57
C LYS A 288 -18.68 -3.57 24.05
N TRP A 289 -19.65 -4.26 23.46
CA TRP A 289 -21.08 -3.96 23.62
C TRP A 289 -21.86 -5.15 24.20
N ARG A 290 -22.91 -4.86 24.99
CA ARG A 290 -23.84 -5.83 25.58
C ARG A 290 -25.27 -5.33 25.43
N ASN A 291 -26.16 -6.23 25.04
CA ASN A 291 -27.60 -5.99 25.01
C ASN A 291 -28.17 -6.12 26.44
N THR A 292 -28.26 -5.01 27.17
CA THR A 292 -28.72 -5.06 28.57
C THR A 292 -30.21 -5.42 28.70
N GLY A 293 -31.00 -5.26 27.64
CA GLY A 293 -32.39 -5.75 27.57
C GLY A 293 -32.47 -7.27 27.49
N ALA A 294 -31.62 -7.90 26.67
CA ALA A 294 -31.51 -9.35 26.59
C ALA A 294 -30.94 -9.95 27.90
N GLU A 295 -29.91 -9.34 28.49
CA GLU A 295 -29.30 -9.81 29.76
C GLU A 295 -30.27 -9.75 30.95
N ARG A 296 -31.23 -8.81 30.98
CA ARG A 296 -32.29 -8.71 32.00
C ARG A 296 -33.56 -9.52 31.67
N GLY A 297 -33.59 -10.19 30.54
CA GLY A 297 -34.77 -10.92 30.08
C GLY A 297 -35.07 -12.23 30.82
N PRO A 298 -36.08 -13.00 30.37
CA PRO A 298 -36.32 -14.35 30.87
C PRO A 298 -35.09 -15.25 30.63
N ALA A 299 -34.95 -16.28 31.46
CA ALA A 299 -33.82 -17.20 31.43
C ALA A 299 -33.65 -17.85 30.04
N ARG A 300 -32.51 -17.63 29.39
CA ARG A 300 -32.21 -18.11 28.03
C ARG A 300 -30.75 -18.56 27.93
N THR A 301 -30.50 -19.61 27.15
CA THR A 301 -29.15 -20.05 26.78
C THR A 301 -28.59 -19.11 25.72
N VAL A 302 -27.35 -18.66 25.91
CA VAL A 302 -26.58 -17.87 24.96
C VAL A 302 -25.45 -18.73 24.41
N THR A 303 -25.30 -18.75 23.09
CA THR A 303 -24.16 -19.38 22.43
C THR A 303 -23.09 -18.32 22.14
N ALA A 304 -21.86 -18.55 22.60
CA ALA A 304 -20.69 -17.76 22.23
C ALA A 304 -20.03 -18.35 20.98
N LEU A 305 -19.87 -17.53 19.94
CA LEU A 305 -19.24 -17.88 18.68
C LEU A 305 -17.96 -17.07 18.46
N ASP A 306 -16.99 -17.69 17.79
CA ASP A 306 -15.68 -17.14 17.48
C ASP A 306 -15.45 -17.11 15.96
N ALA A 307 -15.04 -15.97 15.42
CA ALA A 307 -14.84 -15.77 13.99
C ALA A 307 -13.42 -16.17 13.55
N ASN A 308 -13.32 -17.18 12.69
CA ASN A 308 -12.06 -17.75 12.25
C ASN A 308 -11.14 -16.73 11.54
N GLY A 309 -9.99 -16.42 12.15
CA GLY A 309 -8.91 -15.66 11.52
C GLY A 309 -9.31 -14.23 11.14
N ALA A 310 -9.95 -13.49 12.05
CA ALA A 310 -10.51 -12.15 11.76
C ALA A 310 -9.52 -11.17 11.10
N TYR A 311 -8.28 -11.07 11.57
CA TYR A 311 -7.26 -10.23 10.93
C TYR A 311 -6.82 -10.73 9.55
N LEU A 312 -6.71 -12.04 9.35
CA LEU A 312 -6.41 -12.62 8.02
C LEU A 312 -7.53 -12.30 7.02
N SER A 313 -8.79 -12.41 7.44
CA SER A 313 -9.95 -11.98 6.64
C SER A 313 -9.93 -10.47 6.36
N ALA A 314 -9.51 -9.66 7.33
CA ALA A 314 -9.46 -8.20 7.23
C ALA A 314 -8.33 -7.65 6.33
N LEU A 315 -7.34 -8.46 5.93
CA LEU A 315 -6.37 -8.05 4.90
C LEU A 315 -7.04 -7.78 3.54
N LYS A 316 -8.26 -8.29 3.31
CA LYS A 316 -9.11 -7.86 2.20
C LYS A 316 -9.81 -6.57 2.58
N THR A 317 -9.16 -5.44 2.32
CA THR A 317 -9.67 -4.09 2.58
C THR A 317 -9.05 -3.07 1.63
N HIS A 318 -9.71 -1.93 1.45
CA HIS A 318 -9.20 -0.83 0.63
C HIS A 318 -8.03 -0.14 1.33
N LEU A 319 -6.81 -0.33 0.80
CA LEU A 319 -5.60 0.28 1.36
C LEU A 319 -5.10 1.45 0.50
N PRO A 320 -4.67 2.57 1.11
CA PRO A 320 -4.04 3.70 0.42
C PRO A 320 -2.66 3.30 -0.14
N ILE A 321 -2.49 3.44 -1.45
CA ILE A 321 -1.32 2.98 -2.21
C ILE A 321 -0.14 3.94 -2.00
N GLY A 322 -0.35 5.23 -2.20
CA GLY A 322 0.68 6.28 -2.09
C GLY A 322 0.50 7.19 -0.88
N THR A 323 1.33 8.24 -0.80
CA THR A 323 1.28 9.30 0.23
C THR A 323 -0.13 9.84 0.42
N LEU A 324 -0.62 9.84 1.66
CA LEU A 324 -1.89 10.44 2.02
C LEU A 324 -1.83 11.95 1.76
N ARG A 325 -2.86 12.48 1.09
CA ARG A 325 -3.02 13.93 0.89
C ARG A 325 -4.16 14.42 1.75
N HIS A 326 -3.91 15.50 2.49
CA HIS A 326 -4.94 16.24 3.18
C HIS A 326 -5.93 16.87 2.18
N ALA A 327 -7.20 16.85 2.54
CA ALA A 327 -8.26 17.61 1.90
C ALA A 327 -9.21 18.11 2.97
N ALA A 328 -9.30 19.44 3.13
CA ALA A 328 -10.25 20.12 4.03
C ALA A 328 -11.68 20.19 3.44
N THR A 329 -12.07 19.20 2.63
CA THR A 329 -13.40 19.10 2.03
C THR A 329 -14.12 17.88 2.57
N GLY A 330 -15.43 18.02 2.81
CA GLY A 330 -16.31 16.96 3.27
C GLY A 330 -16.71 15.91 2.22
N GLU A 331 -15.90 15.73 1.17
CA GLU A 331 -16.24 14.86 0.05
C GLU A 331 -15.74 13.43 0.24
N TYR A 332 -16.61 12.44 -0.02
CA TYR A 332 -16.25 11.03 -0.03
C TYR A 332 -16.03 10.51 -1.46
N ASP A 333 -14.80 10.07 -1.77
CA ASP A 333 -14.50 9.29 -2.99
C ASP A 333 -14.23 7.82 -2.64
N ARG A 334 -15.13 6.94 -3.09
CA ARG A 334 -15.03 5.48 -2.94
C ARG A 334 -13.77 4.85 -3.53
N LYS A 335 -13.07 5.54 -4.46
CA LYS A 335 -11.81 5.10 -5.06
C LYS A 335 -10.59 5.44 -4.18
N ARG A 336 -10.74 6.29 -3.18
CA ARG A 336 -9.71 6.65 -2.21
C ARG A 336 -9.90 5.86 -0.91
N SER A 337 -8.85 5.83 -0.10
CA SER A 337 -8.85 5.26 1.25
C SER A 337 -7.83 6.02 2.10
N GLY A 338 -7.95 5.87 3.42
CA GLY A 338 -7.19 6.61 4.42
C GLY A 338 -8.04 6.90 5.64
N LEU A 339 -7.97 8.14 6.10
CA LEU A 339 -8.48 8.60 7.40
C LEU A 339 -9.40 9.81 7.18
N TYR A 340 -10.46 9.91 7.97
CA TYR A 340 -11.52 10.94 7.80
C TYR A 340 -11.93 11.49 9.16
N LEU A 341 -11.98 12.82 9.28
CA LEU A 341 -12.61 13.48 10.43
C LEU A 341 -14.10 13.58 10.15
N ILE A 342 -14.92 12.95 10.99
CA ILE A 342 -16.38 12.96 10.84
C ILE A 342 -17.07 13.44 12.10
N THR A 343 -18.23 14.11 11.98
CA THR A 343 -19.27 14.03 13.01
C THR A 343 -20.09 12.77 12.71
N PRO A 344 -20.08 11.76 13.60
CA PRO A 344 -20.87 10.56 13.40
C PRO A 344 -22.36 10.85 13.64
N PRO A 345 -23.26 10.08 13.04
CA PRO A 345 -24.68 10.16 13.33
C PRO A 345 -25.00 9.65 14.75
N ALA A 346 -26.19 9.98 15.23
CA ALA A 346 -26.75 9.33 16.41
C ALA A 346 -26.94 7.82 16.16
N TRP A 347 -26.89 7.03 17.24
CA TRP A 347 -27.13 5.58 17.19
C TRP A 347 -28.16 5.19 18.26
N GLU A 348 -29.42 5.10 17.84
CA GLU A 348 -30.58 4.92 18.72
C GLU A 348 -31.06 3.44 18.77
N HIS A 349 -30.13 2.48 18.68
CA HIS A 349 -30.43 1.04 18.72
C HIS A 349 -29.82 0.39 19.96
N ASP A 350 -30.66 0.04 20.94
CA ASP A 350 -30.28 -0.66 22.17
C ASP A 350 -30.06 -2.18 21.99
N ASP A 351 -30.55 -2.73 20.89
CA ASP A 351 -30.50 -4.15 20.54
C ASP A 351 -29.41 -4.51 19.52
N LEU A 352 -28.69 -3.51 19.01
CA LEU A 352 -27.56 -3.65 18.09
C LEU A 352 -26.33 -2.85 18.56
N PRO A 353 -25.11 -3.39 18.40
CA PRO A 353 -23.89 -2.66 18.72
C PRO A 353 -23.74 -1.44 17.81
N SER A 354 -23.26 -0.32 18.36
CA SER A 354 -22.85 0.82 17.53
C SER A 354 -21.69 0.42 16.59
N PRO A 355 -21.71 0.85 15.31
CA PRO A 355 -20.58 0.71 14.39
C PRO A 355 -19.29 1.38 14.89
N LEU A 356 -19.39 2.27 15.87
CA LEU A 356 -18.26 2.95 16.52
C LEU A 356 -17.80 2.24 17.80
N GLY A 357 -18.34 1.05 18.13
CA GLY A 357 -18.03 0.37 19.39
C GLY A 357 -18.54 1.15 20.60
N ASN A 358 -17.84 1.05 21.73
CA ASN A 358 -18.22 1.72 22.99
C ASN A 358 -17.66 3.16 23.05
N ARG A 359 -18.10 4.02 22.13
CA ARG A 359 -17.77 5.46 22.17
C ARG A 359 -18.75 6.19 23.10
N GLU A 360 -18.21 6.94 24.05
CA GLU A 360 -18.98 7.73 25.02
C GLU A 360 -18.86 9.24 24.77
N GLU A 361 -17.72 9.71 24.26
CA GLU A 361 -17.49 11.13 23.97
C GLU A 361 -18.31 11.61 22.74
N PRO A 362 -18.96 12.78 22.81
CA PRO A 362 -19.68 13.37 21.69
C PRO A 362 -18.74 14.12 20.72
N GLY A 363 -19.30 14.64 19.62
CA GLY A 363 -18.58 15.51 18.67
C GLY A 363 -17.75 14.77 17.62
N PRO A 364 -16.89 15.48 16.87
CA PRO A 364 -16.09 14.91 15.77
C PRO A 364 -15.03 13.91 16.24
N LEU A 365 -14.68 12.96 15.38
CA LEU A 365 -13.57 12.02 15.60
C LEU A 365 -12.90 11.58 14.29
N TRP A 366 -11.62 11.20 14.36
CA TRP A 366 -10.93 10.57 13.24
C TRP A 366 -11.30 9.09 13.14
N VAL A 367 -11.82 8.66 11.99
CA VAL A 367 -12.10 7.26 11.67
C VAL A 367 -11.33 6.81 10.43
N THR A 368 -11.30 5.51 10.21
CA THR A 368 -10.73 4.90 8.99
C THR A 368 -11.79 4.68 7.91
N ASP A 369 -11.33 4.48 6.66
CA ASP A 369 -12.21 4.18 5.51
C ASP A 369 -13.17 2.99 5.75
N PRO A 370 -12.79 1.84 6.37
CA PRO A 370 -13.75 0.77 6.68
C PRO A 370 -14.91 1.20 7.60
N THR A 371 -14.63 2.00 8.63
CA THR A 371 -15.66 2.49 9.56
C THR A 371 -16.57 3.51 8.87
N LEU A 372 -16.01 4.41 8.05
CA LEU A 372 -16.80 5.34 7.25
C LEU A 372 -17.67 4.62 6.20
N ARG A 373 -17.12 3.64 5.47
CA ARG A 373 -17.87 2.79 4.53
C ARG A 373 -19.00 2.01 5.21
N LEU A 374 -18.81 1.60 6.46
CA LEU A 374 -19.87 0.97 7.24
C LEU A 374 -20.97 1.99 7.56
N LEU A 375 -20.65 3.15 8.13
CA LEU A 375 -21.65 4.20 8.43
C LEU A 375 -22.45 4.63 7.19
N ILE A 376 -21.77 4.94 6.06
CA ILE A 376 -22.42 5.30 4.79
C ILE A 376 -23.32 4.16 4.26
N ARG A 377 -22.96 2.90 4.50
CA ARG A 377 -23.81 1.75 4.14
C ARG A 377 -25.06 1.68 4.99
N LEU A 378 -24.95 1.93 6.30
CA LEU A 378 -26.04 1.82 7.26
C LEU A 378 -27.02 2.99 7.19
N SER A 379 -26.57 4.17 6.76
CA SER A 379 -27.44 5.29 6.41
C SER A 379 -28.08 5.16 5.03
N GLY A 380 -27.61 4.24 4.19
CA GLY A 380 -28.18 3.97 2.88
C GLY A 380 -29.60 3.36 2.98
N PRO A 381 -30.45 3.56 1.96
CA PRO A 381 -31.88 3.22 2.00
C PRO A 381 -32.19 1.72 2.13
N ARG A 382 -31.18 0.85 1.99
CA ARG A 382 -31.29 -0.59 2.26
C ARG A 382 -31.31 -0.93 3.76
N TYR A 383 -30.74 -0.07 4.59
CA TYR A 383 -30.54 -0.31 6.02
C TYR A 383 -31.30 0.73 6.85
N GLY A 384 -31.13 2.02 6.56
CA GLY A 384 -31.86 3.11 7.23
C GLY A 384 -31.67 3.16 8.75
N LEU A 385 -30.51 2.72 9.27
CA LEU A 385 -30.27 2.60 10.71
C LEU A 385 -29.78 3.90 11.36
N CYS A 386 -29.23 4.83 10.59
CA CYS A 386 -28.72 6.10 11.11
C CYS A 386 -28.68 7.16 10.01
N ASP A 387 -28.51 8.43 10.38
CA ASP A 387 -28.24 9.48 9.40
C ASP A 387 -26.87 9.29 8.71
N PRO A 388 -26.64 9.91 7.54
CA PRO A 388 -25.32 9.95 6.93
C PRO A 388 -24.30 10.67 7.83
N PRO A 389 -23.07 10.13 8.00
CA PRO A 389 -22.01 10.84 8.74
C PRO A 389 -21.61 12.12 8.00
N VAL A 390 -21.42 13.21 8.73
CA VAL A 390 -20.90 14.48 8.19
C VAL A 390 -19.38 14.39 8.16
N ILE A 391 -18.78 14.47 6.97
CA ILE A 391 -17.33 14.47 6.79
C ILE A 391 -16.85 15.92 6.78
N HIS A 392 -15.78 16.22 7.52
CA HIS A 392 -15.18 17.56 7.58
C HIS A 392 -13.91 17.65 6.73
N GLU A 393 -13.03 16.66 6.89
CA GLU A 393 -11.74 16.60 6.20
C GLU A 393 -11.22 15.16 6.11
N SER A 394 -10.21 14.93 5.27
CA SER A 394 -9.61 13.62 5.09
C SER A 394 -8.12 13.64 4.80
N TRP A 395 -7.44 12.54 5.13
CA TRP A 395 -6.06 12.22 4.72
C TRP A 395 -6.11 10.93 3.91
N THR A 396 -6.11 11.05 2.58
CA THR A 396 -6.41 9.91 1.70
C THR A 396 -5.53 9.88 0.45
N SER A 397 -5.31 8.69 -0.10
CA SER A 397 -4.69 8.50 -1.42
C SER A 397 -5.50 7.49 -2.26
N GLY A 398 -5.09 7.25 -3.50
CA GLY A 398 -5.72 6.24 -4.36
C GLY A 398 -5.65 4.86 -3.71
N SER A 399 -6.75 4.10 -3.74
CA SER A 399 -6.88 2.83 -3.01
C SER A 399 -6.91 1.60 -3.90
N SER A 400 -6.57 0.45 -3.33
CA SER A 400 -6.85 -0.87 -3.90
C SER A 400 -7.27 -1.85 -2.80
N GLU A 401 -8.36 -2.59 -3.02
CA GLU A 401 -8.75 -3.75 -2.20
C GLU A 401 -7.85 -4.97 -2.51
N GLY A 402 -7.28 -5.02 -3.72
CA GLY A 402 -6.47 -6.14 -4.20
C GLY A 402 -5.04 -6.16 -3.68
N LEU A 403 -4.61 -5.14 -2.92
CA LEU A 403 -3.20 -4.89 -2.62
C LEU A 403 -2.54 -5.99 -1.78
N LEU A 404 -3.23 -6.45 -0.73
CA LEU A 404 -2.81 -7.59 0.10
C LEU A 404 -3.55 -8.89 -0.26
N GLU A 405 -4.41 -8.89 -1.27
CA GLU A 405 -5.31 -10.02 -1.54
C GLU A 405 -4.55 -11.28 -2.01
N ARG A 406 -3.42 -11.15 -2.73
CA ARG A 406 -2.58 -12.32 -3.06
C ARG A 406 -1.88 -12.86 -1.81
N PHE A 407 -1.22 -11.99 -1.03
CA PHE A 407 -0.61 -12.31 0.26
C PHE A 407 -1.59 -13.01 1.23
N ARG A 408 -2.82 -12.48 1.33
CA ARG A 408 -3.92 -13.08 2.09
C ARG A 408 -4.30 -14.47 1.58
N ARG A 409 -4.40 -14.66 0.26
CA ARG A 409 -4.79 -15.94 -0.35
C ARG A 409 -3.75 -17.03 -0.12
N GLU A 410 -2.46 -16.76 -0.23
CA GLU A 410 -1.41 -17.76 0.07
C GLU A 410 -1.54 -18.28 1.52
N MET A 411 -1.68 -17.37 2.49
CA MET A 411 -1.90 -17.75 3.90
C MET A 411 -3.24 -18.47 4.14
N ALA A 412 -4.33 -18.04 3.47
CA ALA A 412 -5.62 -18.71 3.59
C ALA A 412 -5.59 -20.14 3.05
N THR A 413 -5.00 -20.36 1.86
CA THR A 413 -4.83 -21.68 1.26
C THR A 413 -3.98 -22.60 2.14
N ALA A 414 -2.83 -22.12 2.65
CA ALA A 414 -1.98 -22.90 3.54
C ALA A 414 -2.69 -23.26 4.86
N ARG A 415 -3.46 -22.32 5.42
CA ARG A 415 -4.27 -22.56 6.63
C ARG A 415 -5.38 -23.58 6.40
N ASP A 416 -6.11 -23.49 5.29
CA ASP A 416 -7.22 -24.40 5.02
C ASP A 416 -6.71 -25.83 4.72
N ALA A 417 -5.61 -25.97 3.97
CA ALA A 417 -4.91 -27.24 3.79
C ALA A 417 -4.41 -27.84 5.12
N ALA A 418 -3.87 -27.00 6.02
CA ALA A 418 -3.43 -27.44 7.34
C ALA A 418 -4.58 -27.84 8.28
N ILE A 419 -5.78 -27.25 8.14
CA ILE A 419 -6.99 -27.74 8.82
C ILE A 419 -7.35 -29.14 8.32
N GLU A 420 -7.33 -29.36 7.00
CA GLU A 420 -7.70 -30.64 6.39
C GLU A 420 -6.68 -31.76 6.69
N ALA A 421 -5.40 -31.42 6.79
CA ALA A 421 -4.33 -32.35 7.17
C ALA A 421 -4.14 -32.55 8.68
N GLY A 422 -4.75 -31.71 9.53
CA GLY A 422 -4.51 -31.71 10.98
C GLY A 422 -3.15 -31.15 11.41
N ASP A 423 -2.47 -30.41 10.55
CA ASP A 423 -1.14 -29.84 10.77
C ASP A 423 -1.20 -28.62 11.72
N THR A 424 -0.87 -28.84 12.99
CA THR A 424 -0.86 -27.80 14.02
C THR A 424 0.28 -26.78 13.84
N VAL A 425 1.41 -27.18 13.25
CA VAL A 425 2.58 -26.31 13.06
C VAL A 425 2.27 -25.23 12.03
N THR A 426 1.77 -25.61 10.86
CA THR A 426 1.37 -24.66 9.81
C THR A 426 0.25 -23.74 10.31
N LEU A 427 -0.71 -24.24 11.10
CA LEU A 427 -1.80 -23.41 11.63
C LEU A 427 -1.31 -22.31 12.57
N GLU A 428 -0.48 -22.65 13.57
CA GLU A 428 0.02 -21.64 14.52
C GLU A 428 1.11 -20.76 13.89
N TYR A 429 1.88 -21.26 12.91
CA TYR A 429 2.80 -20.44 12.12
C TYR A 429 2.08 -19.40 11.25
N VAL A 430 1.09 -19.80 10.44
CA VAL A 430 0.30 -18.85 9.62
C VAL A 430 -0.41 -17.82 10.50
N LYS A 431 -0.93 -18.25 11.65
CA LYS A 431 -1.51 -17.36 12.67
C LYS A 431 -0.49 -16.35 13.20
N ALA A 432 0.74 -16.79 13.51
CA ALA A 432 1.82 -15.90 13.89
C ALA A 432 2.20 -14.92 12.77
N MET A 433 2.25 -15.36 11.50
CA MET A 433 2.57 -14.50 10.35
C MET A 433 1.59 -13.33 10.23
N TYR A 434 0.28 -13.58 10.07
CA TYR A 434 -0.67 -12.48 9.88
C TYR A 434 -0.84 -11.63 11.15
N ALA A 435 -0.84 -12.23 12.34
CA ALA A 435 -1.05 -11.49 13.59
C ALA A 435 0.15 -10.58 13.88
N LYS A 436 1.39 -11.09 13.73
CA LYS A 436 2.59 -10.27 13.92
C LYS A 436 2.70 -9.20 12.85
N PHE A 437 2.44 -9.53 11.58
CA PHE A 437 2.37 -8.54 10.50
C PHE A 437 1.45 -7.37 10.86
N VAL A 438 0.15 -7.61 11.12
CA VAL A 438 -0.80 -6.53 11.45
C VAL A 438 -0.38 -5.75 12.71
N SER A 439 0.27 -6.39 13.68
CA SER A 439 0.76 -5.70 14.88
C SER A 439 2.03 -4.85 14.68
N THR A 440 2.86 -5.16 13.68
CA THR A 440 4.19 -4.52 13.51
C THR A 440 4.28 -3.57 12.32
N ILE A 441 3.37 -3.64 11.35
CA ILE A 441 3.33 -2.69 10.21
C ILE A 441 3.00 -1.25 10.62
N GLY A 442 2.55 -1.01 11.85
CA GLY A 442 2.26 0.35 12.34
C GLY A 442 3.52 1.08 12.75
N GLU A 443 3.76 1.17 14.05
CA GLU A 443 5.02 1.66 14.63
C GLU A 443 5.68 0.52 15.42
N SER A 444 6.71 -0.10 14.85
CA SER A 444 7.45 -1.17 15.52
C SER A 444 8.91 -1.18 15.11
N SER A 445 9.81 -1.41 16.07
CA SER A 445 11.23 -1.67 15.79
C SER A 445 11.48 -3.07 15.22
N ALA A 446 10.49 -3.97 15.32
CA ALA A 446 10.58 -5.36 14.85
C ALA A 446 10.32 -5.51 13.35
N ASN A 447 9.57 -4.59 12.72
CA ASN A 447 9.44 -4.53 11.27
C ASN A 447 10.17 -3.30 10.75
N ARG A 448 11.37 -3.51 10.21
CA ARG A 448 12.20 -2.45 9.63
C ARG A 448 11.94 -2.22 8.15
N GLU A 449 11.16 -3.09 7.48
CA GLU A 449 10.90 -3.04 6.04
C GLU A 449 9.67 -2.20 5.65
N MET A 450 8.72 -2.00 6.59
CA MET A 450 7.48 -1.28 6.34
C MET A 450 6.95 -0.59 7.61
N ARG A 451 6.58 0.70 7.48
CA ARG A 451 5.96 1.53 8.53
C ARG A 451 4.74 2.29 7.94
N ARG A 452 3.56 1.71 8.13
CA ARG A 452 2.23 2.14 7.66
C ARG A 452 1.20 2.07 8.81
N PRO A 453 1.24 3.01 9.78
CA PRO A 453 0.24 3.07 10.86
C PRO A 453 -1.19 3.29 10.34
N ASP A 454 -1.36 3.96 9.19
CA ASP A 454 -2.63 4.04 8.48
C ASP A 454 -3.18 2.67 8.07
N TRP A 455 -2.34 1.78 7.52
CA TRP A 455 -2.75 0.42 7.16
C TRP A 455 -3.10 -0.41 8.40
N MET A 456 -2.32 -0.27 9.49
CA MET A 456 -2.61 -0.94 10.76
C MET A 456 -4.03 -0.61 11.26
N HIS A 457 -4.36 0.69 11.37
CA HIS A 457 -5.69 1.11 11.82
C HIS A 457 -6.79 0.68 10.84
N ILE A 458 -6.57 0.75 9.52
CA ILE A 458 -7.53 0.32 8.50
C ILE A 458 -7.82 -1.18 8.63
N ILE A 459 -6.80 -2.04 8.71
CA ILE A 459 -6.97 -3.50 8.81
C ILE A 459 -7.67 -3.88 10.13
N ARG A 460 -7.35 -3.22 11.25
CA ARG A 460 -8.06 -3.45 12.53
C ARG A 460 -9.53 -3.04 12.45
N SER A 461 -9.81 -1.84 11.93
CA SER A 461 -11.17 -1.34 11.74
C SER A 461 -11.98 -2.22 10.78
N GLN A 462 -11.36 -2.77 9.73
CA GLN A 462 -12.00 -3.74 8.84
C GLN A 462 -12.40 -5.02 9.59
N ALA A 463 -11.56 -5.53 10.50
CA ALA A 463 -11.89 -6.70 11.29
C ALA A 463 -13.11 -6.45 12.18
N PHE A 464 -13.18 -5.29 12.83
CA PHE A 464 -14.34 -4.85 13.62
C PHE A 464 -15.61 -4.68 12.77
N ALA A 465 -15.51 -4.06 11.59
CA ALA A 465 -16.61 -3.93 10.64
C ALA A 465 -17.10 -5.30 10.13
N ASN A 466 -16.20 -6.27 9.92
CA ASN A 466 -16.56 -7.63 9.54
C ASN A 466 -17.33 -8.36 10.65
N LEU A 467 -16.94 -8.19 11.91
CA LEU A 467 -17.67 -8.73 13.07
C LEU A 467 -19.05 -8.07 13.22
N TRP A 468 -19.14 -6.75 13.05
CA TRP A 468 -20.41 -6.02 13.05
C TRP A 468 -21.37 -6.54 11.97
N LEU A 469 -20.87 -6.77 10.75
CA LEU A 469 -21.68 -7.33 9.65
C LEU A 469 -22.14 -8.77 9.92
N LYS A 470 -21.38 -9.57 10.68
CA LYS A 470 -21.83 -10.89 11.18
C LYS A 470 -22.95 -10.72 12.23
N ALA A 471 -22.82 -9.80 13.18
CA ALA A 471 -23.88 -9.50 14.14
C ALA A 471 -25.17 -9.05 13.45
N TRP A 472 -25.10 -8.14 12.47
CA TRP A 472 -26.23 -7.74 11.65
C TRP A 472 -26.84 -8.90 10.85
N LYS A 473 -26.03 -9.82 10.30
CA LYS A 473 -26.54 -11.01 9.62
C LYS A 473 -27.36 -11.90 10.56
N ALA A 474 -26.93 -12.07 11.81
CA ALA A 474 -27.66 -12.82 12.81
C ALA A 474 -28.98 -12.11 13.20
N TYR A 475 -28.91 -10.81 13.46
CA TYR A 475 -30.08 -9.99 13.78
C TYR A 475 -31.15 -10.03 12.67
N GLY A 476 -30.74 -9.82 11.41
CA GLY A 476 -31.63 -9.90 10.25
C GLY A 476 -32.19 -11.29 9.95
N ALA A 477 -31.67 -12.34 10.60
CA ALA A 477 -32.21 -13.69 10.57
C ALA A 477 -33.10 -14.02 11.80
N GLY A 478 -33.39 -13.02 12.65
CA GLY A 478 -34.26 -13.16 13.82
C GLY A 478 -33.57 -13.59 15.11
N LEU A 479 -32.23 -13.66 15.14
CA LEU A 479 -31.48 -14.01 16.35
C LEU A 479 -31.24 -12.78 17.22
N THR A 480 -31.33 -12.95 18.54
CA THR A 480 -30.99 -11.86 19.47
C THR A 480 -29.48 -11.78 19.61
N VAL A 481 -28.89 -10.64 19.25
CA VAL A 481 -27.48 -10.34 19.54
C VAL A 481 -27.36 -9.92 21.00
N VAL A 482 -26.59 -10.68 21.79
CA VAL A 482 -26.43 -10.47 23.24
C VAL A 482 -25.19 -9.65 23.55
N ARG A 483 -24.07 -9.92 22.86
CA ARG A 483 -22.78 -9.29 23.12
C ARG A 483 -21.90 -9.38 21.89
N VAL A 484 -21.13 -8.34 21.65
CA VAL A 484 -20.09 -8.29 20.60
C VAL A 484 -18.83 -7.69 21.21
N THR A 485 -17.73 -8.43 21.18
CA THR A 485 -16.52 -8.09 21.93
C THR A 485 -15.26 -8.51 21.19
N GLY A 486 -14.18 -7.74 21.36
CA GLY A 486 -12.89 -8.07 20.75
C GLY A 486 -12.91 -7.89 19.23
N THR A 487 -12.35 -8.85 18.50
CA THR A 487 -12.17 -8.79 17.04
C THR A 487 -13.00 -9.85 16.31
N ASP A 488 -13.46 -10.87 17.05
CA ASP A 488 -13.95 -12.15 16.55
C ASP A 488 -15.16 -12.72 17.34
N GLU A 489 -15.42 -12.27 18.57
CA GLU A 489 -16.39 -12.90 19.47
C GLU A 489 -17.80 -12.28 19.39
N LEU A 490 -18.79 -13.15 19.10
CA LEU A 490 -20.20 -12.83 18.88
C LEU A 490 -21.08 -13.77 19.71
N HIS A 491 -21.94 -13.21 20.56
CA HIS A 491 -22.86 -13.98 21.41
C HIS A 491 -24.31 -13.83 20.95
N LEU A 492 -24.99 -14.96 20.76
CA LEU A 492 -26.33 -15.02 20.16
C LEU A 492 -27.30 -15.86 20.98
N ILE A 493 -28.60 -15.57 20.83
CA ILE A 493 -29.71 -16.45 21.24
C ILE A 493 -30.49 -16.80 19.97
N GLY A 494 -30.79 -18.09 19.81
CA GLY A 494 -31.52 -18.65 18.66
C GLY A 494 -30.67 -19.66 17.90
N ASP A 495 -31.22 -20.23 16.82
CA ASP A 495 -30.48 -21.19 15.99
C ASP A 495 -29.47 -20.47 15.08
N TRP A 496 -28.23 -20.38 15.57
CA TRP A 496 -27.13 -19.80 14.81
C TRP A 496 -26.65 -20.67 13.65
N ARG A 497 -26.92 -21.99 13.66
CA ARG A 497 -26.51 -22.91 12.59
C ARG A 497 -27.37 -22.73 11.33
N GLY A 498 -28.60 -22.24 11.48
CA GLY A 498 -29.41 -21.72 10.37
C GLY A 498 -28.81 -20.45 9.70
N VAL A 499 -27.87 -19.76 10.35
CA VAL A 499 -27.28 -18.50 9.85
C VAL A 499 -25.82 -18.65 9.43
N PHE A 500 -25.03 -19.46 10.13
CA PHE A 500 -23.60 -19.65 9.88
C PHE A 500 -23.24 -21.13 9.81
N THR A 501 -22.39 -21.47 8.84
CA THR A 501 -21.70 -22.76 8.81
C THR A 501 -20.82 -22.89 10.06
N GLU A 502 -20.99 -23.98 10.81
CA GLU A 502 -20.06 -24.38 11.86
C GLU A 502 -18.79 -24.96 11.24
N GLY A 503 -17.62 -24.44 11.63
CA GLY A 503 -16.37 -24.90 11.04
C GLY A 503 -15.16 -24.06 11.42
N ARG A 504 -14.05 -24.34 10.72
CA ARG A 504 -12.76 -23.67 10.92
C ARG A 504 -12.29 -22.86 9.71
N ARG A 505 -12.97 -22.85 8.55
CA ARG A 505 -12.59 -22.00 7.41
C ARG A 505 -12.88 -20.54 7.74
N LEU A 506 -12.26 -19.59 7.04
CA LEU A 506 -12.36 -18.16 7.35
C LEU A 506 -13.80 -17.59 7.27
N THR A 507 -14.67 -18.22 6.49
CA THR A 507 -16.10 -17.88 6.39
C THR A 507 -16.92 -18.33 7.60
N ASP A 508 -16.49 -19.42 8.24
CA ASP A 508 -17.25 -20.18 9.21
C ASP A 508 -17.21 -19.53 10.59
N MET A 509 -18.14 -19.93 11.46
CA MET A 509 -18.11 -19.61 12.88
C MET A 509 -17.75 -20.86 13.67
N LYS A 510 -16.97 -20.70 14.74
CA LYS A 510 -16.64 -21.77 15.68
C LYS A 510 -17.46 -21.60 16.96
N LEU A 511 -18.06 -22.67 17.46
CA LEU A 511 -18.61 -22.70 18.82
C LEU A 511 -17.48 -22.53 19.86
N LYS A 512 -17.62 -21.55 20.75
CA LYS A 512 -16.66 -21.26 21.83
C LYS A 512 -17.16 -21.77 23.18
N ASP A 513 -18.39 -21.44 23.55
CA ASP A 513 -19.00 -21.76 24.86
C ASP A 513 -20.53 -21.56 24.81
N GLU A 514 -21.27 -22.08 25.80
CA GLU A 514 -22.71 -21.85 25.98
C GLU A 514 -23.05 -21.55 27.45
N TYR A 515 -23.81 -20.49 27.72
CA TYR A 515 -24.08 -20.05 29.10
C TYR A 515 -25.49 -19.51 29.38
N ARG A 516 -25.86 -19.57 30.66
CA ARG A 516 -27.05 -18.97 31.30
C ARG A 516 -27.08 -17.43 31.25
N ILE A 517 -28.11 -16.77 30.69
CA ILE A 517 -28.48 -15.39 31.07
C ILE A 517 -29.94 -15.31 31.56
N GLY A 518 -30.30 -14.21 32.21
CA GLY A 518 -31.64 -13.96 32.76
C GLY A 518 -31.96 -14.75 34.04
N GLY A 519 -33.15 -14.53 34.59
CA GLY A 519 -33.66 -15.30 35.75
C GLY A 519 -33.24 -14.79 37.13
N ARG A 520 -33.20 -13.47 37.33
CA ARG A 520 -33.25 -12.81 38.65
C ARG A 520 -34.42 -11.83 38.68
#